data_AF-A0A7W3T391-F1
#
_entry.id   AF-A0A7W3T391-F1
#
_cell.length_a   1.000
_cell.length_b   1.000
_cell.length_c   1.000
_cell.angle_alpha   90.00
_cell.angle_beta   90.00
_cell.angle_gamma   90.00
#
_symmetry.space_group_name_H-M   'P 1'
#
loop_
_entity.id
_entity.type
_entity.pdbx_description
1 polymer ?
#
loop_
_entity_poly.entity_id
_entity_poly.type
_entity_poly.pdbx_seq_one_letter_code
_entity_poly.pdbx_strand_id
1 'polypeptide(L)'
;MLPEVLSGAVVIGVGTITGIFVAVAVSVAPAMAVMERGEYLRAHALLGKGYHPLMPILVNTVMLCGFALAFLTEPPSRFLFLAGSLLLIGVQAVSHLGNVPINRSLGALEAEGAWRDPRPRWRAWHHLRTGLAALALLLDTAAVLMAS
;
A
#
# COMPACT_ATOMS: atom_id res chain seq x y z
N MET A 1 28.20 -3.52 3.77
CA MET A 1 27.31 -3.72 4.95
C MET A 1 26.03 -2.87 4.90
N LEU A 2 26.11 -1.54 4.75
CA LEU A 2 24.91 -0.68 4.76
C LEU A 2 23.97 -0.94 3.56
N PRO A 3 24.43 -1.00 2.29
CA PRO A 3 23.56 -1.30 1.15
C PRO A 3 22.85 -2.66 1.25
N GLU A 4 23.49 -3.67 1.81
CA GLU A 4 22.97 -5.02 1.96
C GLU A 4 21.87 -5.05 3.03
N VAL A 5 22.07 -4.36 4.17
CA VAL A 5 21.04 -4.19 5.20
C VAL A 5 19.84 -3.43 4.66
N LEU A 6 20.07 -2.34 3.93
CA LEU A 6 19.00 -1.56 3.30
C LEU A 6 18.24 -2.39 2.26
N SER A 7 18.95 -3.19 1.46
CA SER A 7 18.35 -4.08 0.45
C SER A 7 17.44 -5.12 1.09
N GLY A 8 17.89 -5.76 2.17
CA GLY A 8 17.06 -6.68 2.96
C GLY A 8 15.83 -5.97 3.54
N ALA A 9 16.02 -4.79 4.12
CA ALA A 9 14.92 -4.00 4.68
C ALA A 9 13.88 -3.59 3.62
N VAL A 10 14.32 -3.20 2.42
CA VAL A 10 13.43 -2.84 1.31
C VAL A 10 12.62 -4.05 0.87
N VAL A 11 13.24 -5.20 0.58
CA VAL A 11 12.54 -6.39 0.10
C VAL A 11 11.56 -6.93 1.14
N ILE A 12 11.97 -7.01 2.41
CA ILE A 12 11.09 -7.43 3.51
C ILE A 12 9.93 -6.45 3.67
N GLY A 13 10.22 -5.15 3.63
CA GLY A 13 9.23 -4.10 3.82
C GLY A 13 8.20 -4.03 2.69
N VAL A 14 8.65 -3.96 1.43
CA VAL A 14 7.76 -3.94 0.25
C VAL A 14 7.01 -5.26 0.09
N GLY A 15 7.62 -6.39 0.45
CA GLY A 15 6.95 -7.68 0.55
C GLY A 15 5.83 -7.68 1.58
N THR A 16 6.08 -7.12 2.77
CA THR A 16 5.06 -6.97 3.83
C THR A 16 3.92 -6.06 3.40
N ILE A 17 4.22 -4.91 2.80
CA ILE A 17 3.22 -3.96 2.26
C ILE A 17 2.34 -4.67 1.22
N THR A 18 2.98 -5.36 0.27
CA THR A 18 2.29 -6.09 -0.80
C THR A 18 1.42 -7.21 -0.22
N GLY A 19 1.94 -8.00 0.72
CA GLY A 19 1.20 -9.08 1.38
C GLY A 19 -0.05 -8.57 2.11
N ILE A 20 0.07 -7.46 2.86
CA ILE A 20 -1.07 -6.82 3.50
C ILE A 20 -2.11 -6.37 2.47
N PHE A 21 -1.68 -5.72 1.39
CA PHE A 21 -2.58 -5.28 0.32
C PHE A 21 -3.27 -6.44 -0.38
N VAL A 22 -2.55 -7.52 -0.68
CA VAL A 22 -3.12 -8.75 -1.25
C VAL A 22 -4.14 -9.35 -0.28
N ALA A 23 -3.81 -9.53 0.99
CA ALA A 23 -4.74 -10.05 2.00
C ALA A 23 -6.03 -9.22 2.08
N VAL A 24 -5.90 -7.88 2.04
CA VAL A 24 -7.06 -7.00 2.00
C VAL A 24 -7.85 -7.16 0.70
N ALA A 25 -7.18 -7.31 -0.44
CA ALA A 25 -7.82 -7.43 -1.74
C ALA A 25 -8.57 -8.75 -1.93
N VAL A 26 -8.02 -9.87 -1.45
CA VAL A 26 -8.55 -11.22 -1.69
C VAL A 26 -9.42 -11.76 -0.56
N SER A 27 -9.31 -11.23 0.66
CA SER A 27 -10.05 -11.72 1.82
C SER A 27 -10.92 -10.63 2.46
N VAL A 28 -10.31 -9.55 2.94
CA VAL A 28 -11.04 -8.52 3.72
C VAL A 28 -12.08 -7.80 2.87
N ALA A 29 -11.72 -7.33 1.68
CA ALA A 29 -12.62 -6.56 0.83
C ALA A 29 -13.79 -7.37 0.28
N PRO A 30 -13.62 -8.65 -0.16
CA PRO A 30 -14.75 -9.52 -0.48
C PRO A 30 -15.69 -9.77 0.71
N ALA A 31 -15.16 -10.03 1.91
CA ALA A 31 -15.98 -10.22 3.11
C ALA A 31 -16.79 -8.96 3.44
N MET A 32 -16.17 -7.78 3.36
CA MET A 32 -16.86 -6.50 3.56
C MET A 32 -17.87 -6.15 2.45
N ALA A 33 -17.72 -6.70 1.25
CA ALA A 33 -18.60 -6.41 0.12
C ALA A 33 -20.02 -6.96 0.31
N VAL A 34 -20.16 -8.05 1.08
CA VAL A 34 -21.45 -8.70 1.34
C VAL A 34 -22.11 -8.27 2.65
N MET A 35 -21.41 -7.51 3.49
CA MET A 35 -21.94 -7.00 4.76
C MET A 35 -23.09 -6.01 4.52
N GLU A 36 -24.04 -6.00 5.46
CA GLU A 36 -25.02 -4.93 5.52
C GLU A 36 -24.34 -3.60 5.88
N ARG A 37 -25.01 -2.47 5.60
CA ARG A 37 -24.43 -1.12 5.78
C ARG A 37 -23.85 -0.92 7.18
N GLY A 38 -24.61 -1.27 8.23
CA GLY A 38 -24.18 -1.07 9.61
C GLY A 38 -22.94 -1.90 9.98
N GLU A 39 -22.92 -3.16 9.54
CA GLU A 39 -21.79 -4.07 9.75
C GLU A 39 -20.54 -3.59 8.98
N TYR A 40 -20.71 -3.15 7.73
CA TYR A 40 -19.64 -2.60 6.92
C TYR A 40 -18.99 -1.38 7.58
N LEU A 41 -19.80 -0.43 8.07
CA LEU A 41 -19.30 0.78 8.72
C LEU A 41 -18.55 0.43 10.01
N ARG A 42 -19.12 -0.44 10.84
CA ARG A 42 -18.48 -0.92 12.07
C ARG A 42 -17.17 -1.65 11.78
N ALA A 43 -17.16 -2.57 10.82
CA ALA A 43 -15.97 -3.31 10.42
C ALA A 43 -14.89 -2.38 9.88
N HIS A 44 -15.25 -1.41 9.02
CA HIS A 44 -14.33 -0.43 8.47
C HIS A 44 -13.67 0.41 9.57
N ALA A 45 -14.45 0.90 10.53
CA ALA A 45 -13.94 1.69 11.66
C ALA A 45 -12.95 0.88 12.54
N LEU A 46 -13.24 -0.39 12.79
CA LEU A 46 -12.35 -1.28 13.56
C LEU A 46 -11.05 -1.59 12.81
N LEU A 47 -11.15 -1.95 11.53
CA LEU A 47 -9.99 -2.25 10.69
C LEU A 47 -9.10 -1.02 10.50
N GLY A 48 -9.71 0.16 10.31
CA GLY A 48 -8.97 1.42 10.12
C GLY A 48 -8.07 1.77 11.30
N LYS A 49 -8.50 1.50 12.54
CA LYS A 49 -7.70 1.70 13.76
C LYS A 49 -6.46 0.81 13.82
N GLY A 50 -6.55 -0.41 13.29
CA GLY A 50 -5.42 -1.36 13.29
C GLY A 50 -4.30 -0.99 12.34
N TYR A 51 -4.61 -0.36 11.19
CA TYR A 51 -3.62 -0.04 10.17
C TYR A 51 -2.93 1.31 10.37
N HIS A 52 -3.52 2.24 11.12
CA HIS A 52 -2.97 3.56 11.37
C HIS A 52 -2.23 3.61 12.73
N PRO A 53 -1.03 4.20 12.82
CA PRO A 53 -0.21 4.81 11.76
C PRO A 53 0.82 3.86 11.12
N LEU A 54 0.77 2.56 11.41
CA LEU A 54 1.78 1.59 10.97
C LEU A 54 1.99 1.59 9.45
N MET A 55 0.91 1.51 8.65
CA MET A 55 1.02 1.42 7.19
C MET A 55 1.75 2.63 6.56
N PRO A 56 1.36 3.89 6.80
CA PRO A 56 2.07 5.03 6.21
C PRO A 56 3.51 5.15 6.70
N ILE A 57 3.81 4.78 7.96
CA ILE A 57 5.19 4.74 8.45
C ILE A 57 5.99 3.72 7.65
N LEU A 58 5.49 2.47 7.55
CA LEU A 58 6.16 1.39 6.82
C LEU A 58 6.41 1.75 5.35
N VAL A 59 5.39 2.25 4.65
CA VAL A 59 5.51 2.64 3.23
C VAL A 59 6.55 3.75 3.05
N ASN A 60 6.52 4.79 3.90
CA ASN A 60 7.48 5.88 3.80
C ASN A 60 8.91 5.44 4.14
N THR A 61 9.10 4.62 5.17
CA THR A 61 10.42 4.09 5.52
C THR A 61 11.01 3.26 4.38
N VAL A 62 10.24 2.32 3.82
CA VAL A 62 10.69 1.47 2.70
C VAL A 62 11.01 2.30 1.47
N MET A 63 10.16 3.28 1.15
CA MET A 63 10.38 4.23 0.05
C MET A 63 11.69 5.03 0.22
N LEU A 64 11.96 5.55 1.42
CA LEU A 64 13.19 6.29 1.69
C LEU A 64 14.43 5.40 1.62
N CYS A 65 14.34 4.15 2.08
CA CYS A 65 15.42 3.16 1.93
C CYS A 65 15.69 2.85 0.44
N GLY A 66 14.64 2.71 -0.37
CA GLY A 66 14.77 2.51 -1.82
C GLY A 66 15.46 3.70 -2.51
N PHE A 67 15.08 4.94 -2.17
CA PHE A 67 15.78 6.12 -2.68
C PHE A 67 17.24 6.16 -2.24
N ALA A 68 17.54 5.84 -0.98
CA ALA A 68 18.92 5.76 -0.51
C ALA A 68 19.73 4.72 -1.32
N LEU A 69 19.16 3.55 -1.61
CA LEU A 69 19.80 2.53 -2.44
C LEU A 69 20.03 2.99 -3.89
N ALA A 70 19.14 3.80 -4.45
CA ALA A 70 19.35 4.37 -5.79
C ALA A 70 20.62 5.25 -5.84
N PHE A 71 21.00 5.93 -4.75
CA PHE A 71 22.26 6.68 -4.67
C PHE A 71 23.49 5.83 -4.32
N LEU A 72 23.30 4.67 -3.72
CA LEU A 72 24.38 3.79 -3.24
C LEU A 72 24.72 2.66 -4.20
N THR A 73 23.94 2.48 -5.27
CA THR A 73 24.11 1.41 -6.26
C THR A 73 24.43 1.96 -7.64
N GLU A 74 25.04 1.12 -8.47
CA GLU A 74 25.31 1.42 -9.88
C GLU A 74 24.20 0.90 -10.79
N PRO A 75 24.12 1.38 -12.05
CA PRO A 75 23.24 0.80 -13.05
C PRO A 75 23.52 -0.70 -13.27
N PRO A 76 22.49 -1.53 -13.50
CA PRO A 76 21.08 -1.15 -13.68
C PRO A 76 20.28 -1.04 -12.36
N SER A 77 20.77 -1.57 -11.23
CA SER A 77 20.05 -1.61 -9.95
C SER A 77 19.62 -0.24 -9.45
N ARG A 78 20.44 0.80 -9.68
CA ARG A 78 20.09 2.21 -9.42
C ARG A 78 18.72 2.59 -9.96
N PHE A 79 18.47 2.27 -11.23
CA PHE A 79 17.24 2.68 -11.91
C PHE A 79 16.03 1.88 -11.42
N LEU A 80 16.25 0.62 -11.05
CA LEU A 80 15.20 -0.25 -10.51
C LEU A 80 14.75 0.21 -9.12
N PHE A 81 15.68 0.51 -8.20
CA PHE A 81 15.34 1.06 -6.88
C PHE A 81 14.66 2.43 -6.97
N LEU A 82 15.10 3.27 -7.91
CA LEU A 82 14.44 4.56 -8.18
C LEU A 82 13.00 4.34 -8.64
N ALA A 83 12.78 3.45 -9.61
CA ALA A 83 11.45 3.15 -10.12
C ALA A 83 10.54 2.51 -9.05
N GLY A 84 11.05 1.56 -8.25
CA GLY A 84 10.34 0.97 -7.11
C GLY A 84 9.89 2.03 -6.10
N SER A 85 10.79 2.95 -5.75
CA SER A 85 10.48 4.06 -4.83
C SER A 85 9.41 5.02 -5.39
N LEU A 86 9.46 5.33 -6.69
CA LEU A 86 8.43 6.13 -7.36
C LEU A 86 7.05 5.42 -7.38
N LEU A 87 7.03 4.09 -7.52
CA LEU A 87 5.79 3.31 -7.42
C LEU A 87 5.21 3.36 -6.00
N LEU A 88 6.04 3.38 -4.96
CA LEU A 88 5.59 3.59 -3.58
C LEU A 88 5.03 5.00 -3.34
N ILE A 89 5.56 6.03 -4.00
CA ILE A 89 4.88 7.34 -4.07
C ILE A 89 3.50 7.19 -4.73
N GLY A 90 3.39 6.42 -5.81
CA GLY A 90 2.12 6.10 -6.46
C GLY A 90 1.13 5.41 -5.52
N VAL A 91 1.58 4.44 -4.70
CA VAL A 91 0.77 3.79 -3.66
C VAL A 91 0.20 4.83 -2.69
N GLN A 92 1.05 5.75 -2.21
CA GLN A 92 0.63 6.82 -1.31
C GLN A 92 -0.37 7.76 -2.00
N ALA A 93 -0.09 8.18 -3.24
CA ALA A 93 -0.96 9.06 -4.02
C ALA A 93 -2.35 8.44 -4.23
N VAL A 94 -2.43 7.17 -4.63
CA VAL A 94 -3.70 6.44 -4.78
C VAL A 94 -4.45 6.38 -3.45
N SER A 95 -3.73 6.14 -2.34
CA SER A 95 -4.34 6.13 -1.02
C SER A 95 -4.91 7.50 -0.65
N HIS A 96 -4.13 8.58 -0.81
CA HIS A 96 -4.51 9.93 -0.40
C HIS A 96 -5.58 10.58 -1.30
N LEU A 97 -5.58 10.27 -2.60
CA LEU A 97 -6.52 10.83 -3.58
C LEU A 97 -7.79 9.98 -3.73
N GLY A 98 -7.70 8.67 -3.46
CA GLY A 98 -8.79 7.72 -3.67
C GLY A 98 -9.36 7.15 -2.38
N ASN A 99 -8.58 6.32 -1.68
CA ASN A 99 -9.08 5.56 -0.53
C ASN A 99 -9.38 6.44 0.70
N VAL A 100 -8.49 7.36 1.06
CA VAL A 100 -8.61 8.21 2.25
C VAL A 100 -9.83 9.13 2.19
N PRO A 101 -10.14 9.82 1.07
CA PRO A 101 -11.37 10.61 0.96
C PRO A 101 -12.63 9.77 1.14
N ILE A 102 -12.68 8.57 0.55
CA ILE A 102 -13.80 7.64 0.74
C ILE A 102 -13.92 7.24 2.21
N ASN A 103 -12.81 6.83 2.84
CA ASN A 103 -12.80 6.44 4.25
C ASN A 103 -13.30 7.58 5.16
N ARG A 104 -12.90 8.83 4.90
CA ARG A 104 -13.37 10.00 5.67
C ARG A 104 -14.86 10.25 5.50
N SER A 105 -15.41 10.00 4.31
CA SER A 105 -16.85 10.15 4.08
C SER A 105 -17.71 9.10 4.80
N LEU A 106 -17.13 7.95 5.17
CA LEU A 106 -17.89 6.90 5.86
C LEU A 106 -18.36 7.33 7.25
N GLY A 107 -17.57 8.13 7.98
CA GLY A 107 -17.97 8.66 9.28
C GLY A 107 -19.21 9.56 9.20
N ALA A 108 -19.36 10.32 8.12
CA ALA A 108 -20.58 11.13 7.90
C ALA A 108 -21.80 10.26 7.56
N LEU A 109 -21.60 9.08 6.94
CA LEU A 109 -22.66 8.15 6.58
C LEU A 109 -23.16 7.31 7.77
N GLU A 110 -22.50 7.36 8.92
CA GLU A 110 -22.96 6.71 10.16
C GLU A 110 -24.19 7.40 10.77
N ALA A 111 -24.40 8.70 10.49
CA ALA A 111 -25.40 9.54 11.13
C ALA A 111 -26.77 9.64 10.39
N GLU A 112 -27.08 8.69 9.48
CA GLU A 112 -28.20 8.67 8.52
C GLU A 112 -27.95 9.39 7.18
N GLY A 113 -28.61 8.92 6.11
CA GLY A 113 -28.50 9.50 4.74
C GLY A 113 -28.53 8.47 3.61
N ALA A 114 -28.67 8.95 2.36
CA ALA A 114 -28.71 8.12 1.15
C ALA A 114 -27.43 7.30 0.98
N TRP A 115 -27.57 5.97 0.84
CA TRP A 115 -26.44 5.05 0.68
C TRP A 115 -26.03 4.96 -0.79
N ARG A 116 -25.03 5.76 -1.18
CA ARG A 116 -24.29 5.51 -2.42
C ARG A 116 -23.13 4.58 -2.12
N ASP A 117 -23.26 3.32 -2.51
CA ASP A 117 -22.31 2.27 -2.16
C ASP A 117 -20.85 2.64 -2.52
N PRO A 118 -19.98 2.89 -1.52
CA PRO A 118 -18.59 3.27 -1.76
C PRO A 118 -17.69 2.07 -2.07
N ARG A 119 -18.16 0.84 -1.83
CA ARG A 119 -17.35 -0.39 -1.85
C ARG A 119 -16.73 -0.67 -3.22
N PRO A 120 -17.44 -0.57 -4.36
CA PRO A 120 -16.83 -0.83 -5.67
C PRO A 120 -15.69 0.14 -6.00
N ARG A 121 -15.89 1.44 -5.73
CA ARG A 121 -14.89 2.48 -5.99
C ARG A 121 -13.68 2.33 -5.06
N TRP A 122 -13.92 2.05 -3.79
CA TRP A 122 -12.85 1.80 -2.83
C TRP A 122 -11.98 0.60 -3.23
N ARG A 123 -12.63 -0.50 -3.67
CA ARG A 123 -11.95 -1.70 -4.16
C ARG A 123 -11.11 -1.42 -5.41
N ALA A 124 -11.62 -0.66 -6.37
CA ALA A 124 -10.85 -0.30 -7.56
C ALA A 124 -9.55 0.45 -7.20
N TRP A 125 -9.62 1.44 -6.31
CA TRP A 125 -8.43 2.12 -5.80
C TRP A 125 -7.50 1.18 -5.03
N HIS A 126 -8.06 0.27 -4.23
CA HIS A 126 -7.27 -0.71 -3.48
C HIS A 126 -6.52 -1.68 -4.41
N HIS A 127 -7.15 -2.16 -5.48
CA HIS A 127 -6.50 -3.00 -6.48
C HIS A 127 -5.38 -2.26 -7.21
N LEU A 128 -5.60 -0.99 -7.56
CA LEU A 128 -4.55 -0.17 -8.18
C LEU A 128 -3.31 -0.06 -7.29
N ARG A 129 -3.47 0.33 -6.02
CA ARG A 129 -2.31 0.41 -5.10
C ARG A 129 -1.68 -0.96 -4.82
N THR A 130 -2.45 -2.03 -4.86
CA THR A 130 -1.93 -3.40 -4.73
C THR A 130 -1.03 -3.74 -5.93
N GLY A 131 -1.46 -3.42 -7.15
CA GLY A 131 -0.67 -3.62 -8.36
C GLY A 131 0.62 -2.79 -8.36
N LEU A 132 0.55 -1.53 -7.92
CA LEU A 132 1.73 -0.67 -7.79
C LEU A 132 2.73 -1.24 -6.77
N ALA A 133 2.26 -1.71 -5.61
CA ALA A 133 3.13 -2.33 -4.60
C ALA A 133 3.76 -3.63 -5.09
N ALA A 134 2.99 -4.48 -5.79
CA ALA A 134 3.50 -5.71 -6.37
C ALA A 134 4.56 -5.44 -7.45
N LEU A 135 4.36 -4.43 -8.29
CA LEU A 135 5.37 -4.01 -9.26
C LEU A 135 6.62 -3.45 -8.57
N ALA A 136 6.46 -2.65 -7.52
CA ALA A 136 7.59 -2.18 -6.72
C ALA A 136 8.40 -3.34 -6.13
N LEU A 137 7.73 -4.33 -5.54
CA LEU A 137 8.38 -5.55 -5.03
C LEU A 137 9.16 -6.29 -6.11
N LEU A 138 8.60 -6.43 -7.32
CA LEU A 138 9.31 -7.07 -8.44
C LEU A 138 10.57 -6.29 -8.82
N LEU A 139 10.48 -4.96 -8.94
CA LEU A 139 11.62 -4.11 -9.30
C LEU A 139 12.70 -4.11 -8.20
N ASP A 140 12.32 -3.97 -6.94
CA ASP A 140 13.26 -3.97 -5.82
C ASP A 140 13.95 -5.33 -5.67
N THR A 141 13.20 -6.43 -5.84
CA THR A 141 13.80 -7.78 -5.82
C THR A 141 14.79 -7.96 -6.95
N ALA A 142 14.44 -7.55 -8.17
CA ALA A 142 15.36 -7.59 -9.31
C ALA A 142 16.59 -6.71 -9.06
N ALA A 143 16.42 -5.51 -8.52
CA ALA A 143 17.52 -4.60 -8.19
C ALA A 143 18.53 -5.25 -7.23
N VAL A 144 18.04 -5.93 -6.19
CA VAL A 144 18.88 -6.65 -5.22
C VAL A 144 19.64 -7.80 -5.89
N LEU A 145 18.96 -8.61 -6.70
CA LEU A 145 19.57 -9.76 -7.39
C LEU A 145 20.60 -9.36 -8.46
N MET A 146 20.54 -8.12 -8.95
CA MET A 146 21.48 -7.56 -9.93
C MET A 146 22.61 -6.74 -9.29
N ALA A 147 22.47 -6.38 -8.01
CA ALA A 147 23.48 -5.65 -7.25
C ALA A 147 24.50 -6.56 -6.54
N SER A 148 24.21 -7.88 -6.51
CA SER A 148 25.07 -8.93 -5.95
C SER A 148 26.13 -9.41 -6.94
#